data_AF-A0AAU6IXF7-F1
#
_entry.id   AF-A0AAU6IXF7-F1
#
_cell.length_a   1.000
_cell.length_b   1.000
_cell.length_c   1.000
_cell.angle_alpha   90.00
_cell.angle_beta   90.00
_cell.angle_gamma   90.00
#
_symmetry.space_group_name_H-M   'P 1'
#
loop_
_entity.id
_entity.type
_entity.pdbx_description
1 polymer ?
#
loop_
_entity_poly.entity_id
_entity_poly.type
_entity_poly.pdbx_seq_one_letter_code
_entity_poly.pdbx_strand_id
1 'polypeptide(L)'
;MPRYMTLVRIDESKAPAEGPSEALMQRMGELIEEMTKAGVLLDTGGLHPSSEGTRVHYENGEITVTDGPFTESKEVIGGYAIIQAKDRAEILEWTKRFLKVHEEHWTVTSEIREIAEG
;
A
#
# COMPACT_ATOMS: atom_id res chain seq x y z
N MET A 1 13.68 8.68 -13.65
CA MET A 1 13.59 8.88 -12.17
C MET A 1 13.41 7.50 -11.57
N PRO A 2 14.14 7.14 -10.51
CA PRO A 2 13.92 5.87 -9.83
C PRO A 2 12.45 5.66 -9.46
N ARG A 3 11.99 4.42 -9.60
CA ARG A 3 10.64 4.02 -9.18
C ARG A 3 10.71 3.38 -7.81
N TYR A 4 9.77 3.73 -6.95
CA TYR A 4 9.63 3.23 -5.60
C TYR A 4 8.27 2.56 -5.44
N MET A 5 8.25 1.42 -4.78
CA MET A 5 7.05 0.79 -4.26
C MET A 5 6.92 1.12 -2.78
N THR A 6 5.77 1.67 -2.40
CA THR A 6 5.40 1.87 -1.00
C THR A 6 4.37 0.83 -0.59
N LEU A 7 4.65 0.06 0.46
CA LEU A 7 3.76 -0.99 0.97
C LEU A 7 3.15 -0.51 2.28
N VAL A 8 1.83 -0.36 2.33
CA VAL A 8 1.10 0.16 3.49
C VAL A 8 0.67 -1.02 4.36
N ARG A 9 1.29 -1.13 5.53
CA ARG A 9 0.95 -2.11 6.56
C ARG A 9 -0.09 -1.54 7.51
N ILE A 10 -1.14 -2.30 7.75
CA ILE A 10 -2.25 -1.98 8.64
C ILE A 10 -2.51 -3.11 9.63
N ASP A 11 -3.16 -2.82 10.76
CA ASP A 11 -3.82 -3.84 11.59
C ASP A 11 -5.23 -4.04 11.05
N GLU A 12 -5.42 -5.10 10.25
CA GLU A 12 -6.70 -5.37 9.56
C GLU A 12 -7.82 -5.67 10.55
N SER A 13 -7.52 -6.13 11.77
CA SER A 13 -8.54 -6.34 12.81
C SER A 13 -9.12 -5.05 13.39
N LYS A 14 -8.48 -3.91 13.10
CA LYS A 14 -8.94 -2.57 13.48
C LYS A 14 -9.43 -1.75 12.28
N ALA A 15 -9.28 -2.28 11.06
CA ALA A 15 -9.83 -1.64 9.88
C ALA A 15 -11.37 -1.71 9.95
N PRO A 16 -12.09 -0.64 9.58
CA PRO A 16 -13.55 -0.69 9.53
C PRO A 16 -14.02 -1.75 8.52
N ALA A 17 -15.06 -2.50 8.88
CA ALA A 17 -15.59 -3.57 8.04
C ALA A 17 -16.19 -3.04 6.72
N GLU A 18 -16.72 -1.82 6.74
CA GLU A 18 -17.26 -1.13 5.56
C GLU A 18 -16.18 -0.45 4.71
N GLY A 19 -14.91 -0.54 5.12
CA GLY A 19 -13.78 0.11 4.45
C GLY A 19 -13.52 1.55 4.91
N PRO A 20 -12.74 2.33 4.16
CA PRO A 20 -12.38 3.70 4.54
C PRO A 20 -13.61 4.61 4.60
N SER A 21 -13.61 5.56 5.54
CA SER A 21 -14.66 6.59 5.65
C SER A 21 -14.75 7.44 4.38
N GLU A 22 -15.92 8.01 4.07
CA GLU A 22 -16.07 8.94 2.94
C GLU A 22 -15.08 10.11 3.02
N ALA A 23 -14.85 10.64 4.22
CA ALA A 23 -13.88 11.71 4.45
C ALA A 23 -12.44 11.25 4.17
N LEU A 24 -12.07 10.02 4.50
CA LEU A 24 -10.77 9.45 4.17
C LEU A 24 -10.64 9.24 2.65
N MET A 25 -11.66 8.69 2.01
CA MET A 25 -11.69 8.52 0.55
C MET A 25 -11.54 9.85 -0.19
N GLN A 26 -12.22 10.92 0.27
CA GLN A 26 -12.09 12.24 -0.33
C GLN A 26 -10.66 12.79 -0.23
N ARG A 27 -10.07 12.81 0.98
CA ARG A 27 -8.69 13.30 1.19
C ARG A 27 -7.67 12.48 0.42
N MET A 28 -7.88 11.17 0.31
CA MET A 28 -7.02 10.29 -0.49
C MET A 28 -7.15 10.60 -1.97
N GLY A 29 -8.37 10.81 -2.48
CA GLY A 29 -8.63 11.21 -3.86
C GLY A 29 -7.97 12.54 -4.22
N GLU A 30 -8.05 13.54 -3.35
CA GLU A 30 -7.40 14.85 -3.54
C GLU A 30 -5.87 14.71 -3.63
N LEU A 31 -5.26 13.91 -2.76
CA LEU A 31 -3.81 13.66 -2.81
C LEU A 31 -3.40 12.87 -4.05
N ILE A 32 -4.16 11.84 -4.42
CA ILE A 32 -3.93 11.04 -5.63
C ILE A 32 -3.96 11.96 -6.86
N GLU A 33 -4.97 12.81 -6.98
CA GLU A 33 -5.09 13.76 -8.09
C GLU A 33 -3.89 14.71 -8.16
N GLU A 34 -3.44 15.23 -7.02
CA GLU A 34 -2.24 16.07 -6.95
C GLU A 34 -0.99 15.31 -7.42
N MET A 35 -0.76 14.11 -6.91
CA MET A 35 0.41 13.31 -7.24
C MET A 35 0.41 12.87 -8.71
N THR A 36 -0.75 12.56 -9.27
CA THR A 36 -0.92 12.28 -10.71
C THR A 36 -0.60 13.51 -11.55
N LYS A 37 -1.11 14.69 -11.17
CA LYS A 37 -0.81 15.96 -11.88
C LYS A 37 0.66 16.35 -11.80
N ALA A 38 1.31 16.07 -10.68
CA ALA A 38 2.75 16.25 -10.51
C ALA A 38 3.58 15.21 -11.31
N GLY A 39 2.93 14.18 -11.85
CA GLY A 39 3.59 13.10 -12.60
C GLY A 39 4.41 12.17 -11.72
N VAL A 40 4.23 12.17 -10.40
CA VAL A 40 5.01 11.32 -9.49
C VAL A 40 4.32 9.98 -9.21
N LEU A 41 2.98 9.92 -9.25
CA LEU A 41 2.24 8.69 -9.01
C LEU A 41 2.06 7.90 -10.30
N LEU A 42 2.55 6.66 -10.32
CA LEU A 42 2.41 5.74 -11.43
C LEU A 42 1.22 4.79 -11.23
N ASP A 43 1.00 4.33 -10.00
CA ASP A 43 -0.11 3.45 -9.64
C ASP A 43 -0.37 3.48 -8.13
N THR A 44 -1.59 3.18 -7.68
CA THR A 44 -1.93 2.97 -6.26
C THR A 44 -3.25 2.24 -6.10
N GLY A 45 -3.38 1.50 -5.00
CA GLY A 45 -4.64 0.89 -4.62
C GLY A 45 -4.66 0.41 -3.18
N GLY A 46 -5.85 0.41 -2.60
CA GLY A 46 -6.16 -0.43 -1.44
C GLY A 46 -6.34 -1.87 -1.89
N LEU A 47 -5.97 -2.81 -1.03
CA LEU A 47 -6.19 -4.24 -1.24
C LEU A 47 -7.47 -4.68 -0.52
N HIS A 48 -8.14 -5.68 -1.08
CA HIS A 48 -9.23 -6.38 -0.40
C HIS A 48 -8.74 -7.08 0.88
N PRO A 49 -9.66 -7.42 1.80
CA PRO A 49 -9.31 -8.12 3.02
C PRO A 49 -8.43 -9.34 2.75
N SER A 50 -7.44 -9.59 3.61
CA SER A 50 -6.47 -10.66 3.41
C SER A 50 -7.09 -12.06 3.42
N SER A 51 -8.29 -12.20 3.99
CA SER A 51 -9.14 -13.40 3.91
C SER A 51 -9.65 -13.73 2.51
N GLU A 52 -9.68 -12.75 1.59
CA GLU A 52 -10.02 -12.94 0.17
C GLU A 52 -8.77 -13.23 -0.68
N GLY A 53 -7.57 -13.22 -0.07
CA GLY A 53 -6.33 -13.51 -0.75
C GLY A 53 -6.14 -15.01 -1.03
N THR A 54 -5.32 -15.30 -2.05
CA THR A 54 -4.86 -16.66 -2.35
C THR A 54 -3.35 -16.67 -2.49
N ARG A 55 -2.70 -17.64 -1.85
CA ARG A 55 -1.27 -17.91 -1.99
C ARG A 55 -1.05 -19.03 -2.99
N VAL A 56 -0.05 -18.83 -3.82
CA VAL A 56 0.50 -19.85 -4.71
C VAL A 56 1.95 -20.05 -4.31
N HIS A 57 2.28 -21.21 -3.77
CA HIS A 57 3.60 -21.52 -3.26
C HIS A 57 4.30 -22.53 -4.16
N TYR A 58 5.55 -22.22 -4.53
CA TYR A 58 6.40 -23.08 -5.34
C TYR A 58 7.56 -23.59 -4.49
N GLU A 59 7.70 -24.91 -4.42
CA GLU A 59 8.81 -25.56 -3.71
C GLU A 59 9.13 -26.89 -4.40
N ASN A 60 10.42 -27.19 -4.59
CA ASN A 60 10.91 -28.46 -5.13
C ASN A 60 10.27 -28.91 -6.47
N GLY A 61 9.89 -27.97 -7.33
CA GLY A 61 9.25 -28.26 -8.62
C GLY A 61 7.73 -28.41 -8.56
N GLU A 62 7.13 -28.31 -7.37
CA GLU A 62 5.69 -28.44 -7.15
C GLU A 62 5.05 -27.08 -6.86
N ILE A 63 3.77 -26.95 -7.21
CA ILE A 63 2.94 -25.77 -6.92
C ILE A 63 1.80 -26.19 -6.01
N THR A 64 1.64 -25.46 -4.90
CA THR A 64 0.49 -25.58 -4.00
C THR A 64 -0.29 -24.26 -3.96
N VAL A 65 -1.60 -24.36 -3.79
CA VAL A 65 -2.50 -23.21 -3.69
C VAL A 65 -3.19 -23.25 -2.33
N THR A 66 -3.23 -22.14 -1.62
CA THR A 66 -3.81 -22.05 -0.28
C THR A 66 -4.44 -20.67 -0.09
N ASP A 67 -5.68 -20.64 0.40
CA ASP A 67 -6.38 -19.39 0.68
C ASP A 67 -5.79 -18.67 1.91
N GLY A 68 -6.00 -17.36 1.97
CA GLY A 68 -5.60 -16.48 3.06
C GLY A 68 -4.22 -15.82 2.90
N PRO A 69 -3.78 -15.06 3.91
CA PRO A 69 -2.57 -14.24 3.87
C PRO A 69 -1.27 -15.05 3.94
N PHE A 70 -0.14 -14.38 3.62
CA PHE A 70 1.21 -14.93 3.82
C PHE A 70 1.47 -15.41 5.25
N THR A 71 0.91 -14.73 6.24
CA THR A 71 1.06 -15.02 7.67
C THR A 71 -0.28 -14.90 8.37
N GLU A 72 -0.54 -15.67 9.44
CA GLU A 72 -1.72 -15.52 10.31
C GLU A 72 -1.67 -14.25 11.21
N SER A 73 -0.87 -13.25 10.82
CA SER A 73 -0.74 -11.98 11.51
C SER A 73 -1.93 -11.08 11.19
N LYS A 74 -2.31 -10.25 12.17
CA LYS A 74 -3.25 -9.14 11.98
C LYS A 74 -2.63 -7.96 11.24
N GLU A 75 -1.30 -7.87 11.26
CA GLU A 75 -0.56 -6.87 10.50
C GLU A 75 -0.33 -7.37 9.07
N VAL A 76 -1.06 -6.78 8.12
CA VAL A 76 -1.06 -7.18 6.70
C VAL A 76 -0.79 -5.97 5.80
N ILE A 77 -0.46 -6.22 4.55
CA ILE A 77 -0.39 -5.17 3.53
C ILE A 77 -1.82 -4.86 3.08
N GLY A 78 -2.29 -3.66 3.42
CA GLY A 78 -3.63 -3.17 3.06
C GLY A 78 -3.65 -2.27 1.83
N GLY A 79 -2.48 -1.92 1.28
CA GLY A 79 -2.40 -1.06 0.11
C GLY A 79 -0.99 -0.86 -0.39
N TYR A 80 -0.88 -0.29 -1.59
CA TYR A 80 0.39 0.03 -2.21
C TYR A 80 0.32 1.32 -3.03
N ALA A 81 1.49 1.86 -3.34
CA ALA A 81 1.65 2.84 -4.41
C ALA A 81 2.98 2.62 -5.14
N ILE A 82 3.01 2.92 -6.42
CA ILE A 82 4.21 3.02 -7.24
C ILE A 82 4.42 4.49 -7.55
N ILE A 83 5.54 5.04 -7.07
CA ILE A 83 5.85 6.46 -7.17
C ILE A 83 7.22 6.61 -7.83
N GLN A 84 7.33 7.47 -8.82
CA GLN A 84 8.62 7.92 -9.33
C GLN A 84 9.06 9.19 -8.60
N ALA A 85 10.30 9.20 -8.13
CA ALA A 85 10.89 10.31 -7.39
C ALA A 85 12.35 10.49 -7.83
N LYS A 86 12.85 11.72 -7.77
CA LYS A 86 14.22 12.08 -8.13
C LYS A 86 15.26 11.54 -7.15
N ASP A 87 14.88 11.39 -5.88
CA ASP A 87 15.75 10.96 -4.80
C ASP A 87 14.95 10.40 -3.59
N ARG A 88 15.69 9.89 -2.60
CA ARG A 88 15.12 9.35 -1.35
C ARG A 88 14.35 10.39 -0.54
N ALA A 89 14.71 11.67 -0.62
CA ALA A 89 14.04 12.71 0.16
C ALA A 89 12.64 12.99 -0.38
N GLU A 90 12.48 13.04 -1.70
CA GLU A 90 11.20 13.24 -2.37
C GLU A 90 10.24 12.08 -2.13
N ILE A 91 10.67 10.82 -2.27
CA ILE A 91 9.78 9.68 -1.96
C ILE A 91 9.36 9.68 -0.48
N LEU A 92 10.25 10.04 0.45
CA LEU A 92 9.90 10.17 1.86
C LEU A 92 8.86 11.27 2.10
N GLU A 93 8.90 12.37 1.36
CA GLU A 93 7.91 13.43 1.45
C GLU A 93 6.54 12.94 0.99
N TRP A 94 6.46 12.33 -0.20
CA TRP A 94 5.20 11.79 -0.73
C TRP A 94 4.62 10.71 0.18
N THR A 95 5.43 9.78 0.68
CA THR A 95 4.96 8.75 1.61
C THR A 95 4.45 9.35 2.92
N LYS A 96 5.11 10.38 3.47
CA LYS A 96 4.63 11.07 4.68
C LYS A 96 3.29 11.75 4.45
N ARG A 97 3.10 12.38 3.29
CA ARG A 97 1.83 13.02 2.91
C ARG A 97 0.72 11.98 2.78
N PHE A 98 1.00 10.85 2.13
CA PHE A 98 0.07 9.72 2.02
C PHE A 98 -0.35 9.19 3.39
N LEU A 99 0.58 8.97 4.31
CA LEU A 99 0.24 8.48 5.65
C LEU A 99 -0.60 9.51 6.44
N LYS A 100 -0.31 10.81 6.32
CA LYS A 100 -1.05 11.88 7.01
C LYS A 100 -2.50 12.08 6.54
N VAL A 101 -2.90 11.47 5.42
CA VAL A 101 -4.30 11.47 4.99
C VAL A 101 -5.18 10.60 5.90
N HIS A 102 -4.59 9.57 6.54
CA HIS A 102 -5.30 8.71 7.49
C HIS A 102 -5.71 9.50 8.74
N GLU A 103 -6.84 9.12 9.34
CA GLU A 103 -7.33 9.73 10.59
C GLU A 103 -6.49 9.29 11.79
N GLU A 104 -6.50 10.06 12.88
CA GLU A 104 -5.62 9.83 14.05
C GLU A 104 -5.77 8.46 14.71
N HIS A 105 -6.91 7.78 14.51
CA HIS A 105 -7.14 6.45 15.05
C HIS A 105 -6.50 5.33 14.24
N TRP A 106 -6.03 5.60 13.02
CA TRP A 106 -5.32 4.63 12.19
C TRP A 106 -3.87 4.49 12.64
N THR A 107 -3.44 3.24 12.85
CA THR A 107 -2.02 2.91 12.97
C THR A 107 -1.57 2.31 11.64
N VAL A 108 -0.85 3.09 10.85
CA VAL A 108 -0.35 2.70 9.53
C VAL A 108 1.17 2.87 9.45
N THR A 109 1.84 1.93 8.78
CA THR A 109 3.28 2.03 8.50
C THR A 109 3.49 1.82 7.01
N SER A 110 4.35 2.61 6.38
CA SER A 110 4.72 2.38 4.98
C SER A 110 6.19 2.01 4.86
N GLU A 111 6.46 0.87 4.26
CA GLU A 111 7.79 0.48 3.81
C GLU A 111 8.03 1.04 2.41
N ILE A 112 9.18 1.70 2.20
CA ILE A 112 9.58 2.26 0.90
C ILE A 112 10.71 1.41 0.34
N ARG A 113 10.53 0.88 -0.87
CA ARG A 113 11.56 0.12 -1.58
C ARG A 113 11.75 0.64 -2.99
N GLU A 114 12.99 0.85 -3.39
CA GLU A 114 13.33 1.12 -4.78
C GLU A 114 13.08 -0.14 -5.62
N ILE A 115 12.42 0.02 -6.76
CA ILE A 115 12.17 -1.04 -7.73
C ILE A 115 13.43 -1.18 -8.58
N ALA A 116 14.01 -2.38 -8.62
CA ALA A 116 15.13 -2.66 -9.50
C ALA A 116 14.70 -2.48 -10.97
N GLU A 117 15.48 -1.73 -11.74
CA GLU A 117 15.30 -1.60 -13.18
C GLU A 117 16.21 -2.60 -13.89
N GLY A 118 15.68 -3.26 -14.92
CA GLY A 118 16.39 -4.24 -15.75
C GLY A 118 17.05 -3.61 -16.98
#